data_AF-A0A662A821-F1
#
_entry.id   AF-A0A662A821-F1
#
_cell.length_a   1.000
_cell.length_b   1.000
_cell.length_c   1.000
_cell.angle_alpha   90.00
_cell.angle_beta   90.00
_cell.angle_gamma   90.00
#
_symmetry.space_group_name_H-M   'P 1'
#
loop_
_entity.id
_entity.type
_entity.pdbx_description
1 polymer ?
#
loop_
_entity_poly.entity_id
_entity_poly.type
_entity_poly.pdbx_seq_one_letter_code
_entity_poly.pdbx_strand_id
1 'polypeptide(L)'
;MLILSACSSKQNKLSVKVYETSAKGNKLKQINDFHAEDKNVSIQLFPDKKYQNIIGFGGAFTESSAFLLNKLSNEKRKQIIDAYFGSNGAAYSLTRTH
;
A
#
# COMPACT_ATOMS: atom_id res chain seq x y z
N MET A 1 0.19 -12.53 -54.03
CA MET A 1 0.87 -13.09 -52.86
C MET A 1 0.57 -12.18 -51.67
N LEU A 2 -0.36 -12.60 -50.81
CA LEU A 2 -0.75 -11.84 -49.62
C LEU A 2 0.36 -11.99 -48.57
N ILE A 3 0.99 -10.89 -48.14
CA ILE A 3 1.90 -10.90 -47.00
C ILE A 3 1.13 -10.36 -45.80
N LEU A 4 0.65 -11.28 -44.96
CA LEU A 4 0.13 -10.99 -43.62
C LEU A 4 1.30 -10.95 -42.64
N SER A 5 1.82 -9.75 -42.34
CA SER A 5 2.73 -9.55 -41.22
C SER A 5 1.95 -8.96 -40.04
N ALA A 6 1.31 -9.85 -39.27
CA ALA A 6 0.66 -9.51 -38.01
C ALA A 6 1.43 -10.11 -36.84
N CYS A 7 2.08 -9.26 -36.04
CA CYS A 7 2.09 -9.26 -34.56
C CYS A 7 3.26 -8.43 -34.04
N SER A 8 3.03 -7.13 -33.82
CA SER A 8 3.76 -6.40 -32.80
C SER A 8 3.13 -6.77 -31.46
N SER A 9 3.77 -7.66 -30.71
CA SER A 9 3.34 -7.97 -29.35
C SER A 9 3.46 -6.72 -28.49
N LYS A 10 2.33 -6.05 -28.22
CA LYS A 10 2.27 -4.95 -27.26
C LYS A 10 2.58 -5.52 -25.87
N GLN A 11 3.85 -5.45 -25.48
CA GLN A 11 4.26 -5.68 -24.10
C GLN A 11 3.73 -4.52 -23.26
N ASN A 12 2.59 -4.73 -22.61
CA ASN A 12 2.05 -3.78 -21.64
C ASN A 12 2.98 -3.79 -20.42
N LYS A 13 3.98 -2.92 -20.42
CA LYS A 13 4.90 -2.75 -19.29
C LYS A 13 4.12 -2.16 -18.11
N LEU A 14 4.05 -2.89 -17.01
CA LEU A 14 3.40 -2.43 -15.79
C LEU A 14 4.21 -1.26 -15.20
N SER A 15 3.54 -0.15 -14.90
CA SER A 15 4.13 0.92 -14.08
C SER A 15 3.97 0.54 -12.61
N VAL A 16 5.08 0.29 -11.92
CA VAL A 16 5.09 -0.17 -10.54
C VAL A 16 5.90 0.77 -9.65
N LYS A 17 5.43 0.95 -8.41
CA LYS A 17 6.19 1.58 -7.32
C LYS A 17 6.35 0.52 -6.23
N VAL A 18 7.57 0.35 -5.73
CA VAL A 18 7.88 -0.65 -4.71
C VAL A 18 8.23 0.06 -3.41
N TYR A 19 7.62 -0.38 -2.32
CA TYR A 19 7.89 0.11 -0.97
C TYR A 19 8.30 -1.07 -0.08
N GLU A 20 9.36 -0.89 0.70
CA GLU A 20 9.87 -1.90 1.63
C GLU A 20 9.76 -1.42 3.09
N THR A 21 9.27 -2.33 3.94
CA THR A 21 9.45 -2.26 5.40
C THR A 21 10.18 -3.52 5.84
N SER A 22 11.25 -3.41 6.61
CA SER A 22 12.05 -4.55 7.07
C SER A 22 12.46 -4.44 8.53
N ALA A 23 12.62 -5.59 9.18
CA ALA A 23 13.09 -5.66 10.57
C ALA A 23 14.47 -5.01 10.76
N LYS A 24 15.30 -5.00 9.71
CA LYS A 24 16.62 -4.35 9.68
C LYS A 24 16.54 -2.82 9.61
N GLY A 25 15.37 -2.24 9.35
CA GLY A 25 15.13 -0.81 9.57
C GLY A 25 14.54 -0.02 8.40
N ASN A 26 14.26 -0.62 7.23
CA ASN A 26 13.50 0.11 6.22
C ASN A 26 12.07 0.35 6.74
N LYS A 27 11.58 1.58 6.58
CA LYS A 27 10.26 2.02 7.05
C LYS A 27 9.54 2.68 5.89
N LEU A 28 8.68 1.93 5.20
CA LEU A 28 7.97 2.37 3.99
C LEU A 28 8.91 3.05 2.97
N LYS A 29 10.12 2.50 2.81
CA LYS A 29 11.14 3.08 1.94
C LYS A 29 10.83 2.72 0.49
N GLN A 30 10.76 3.71 -0.39
CA GLN A 30 10.62 3.43 -1.82
C GLN A 30 11.93 2.84 -2.36
N ILE A 31 11.83 1.71 -3.07
CA ILE A 31 12.96 1.02 -3.71
C ILE A 31 12.87 1.28 -5.22
N ASN A 32 13.94 1.80 -5.79
CA ASN A 32 14.04 2.09 -7.23
C ASN A 32 15.12 1.26 -7.92
N ASP A 33 16.07 0.73 -7.15
CA ASP A 33 17.22 -0.01 -7.65
C ASP A 33 16.91 -1.50 -7.62
N PHE A 34 16.77 -2.08 -8.81
CA PHE A 34 16.51 -3.50 -9.00
C PHE A 34 17.64 -4.10 -9.84
N HIS A 35 18.17 -5.23 -9.39
CA HIS A 35 19.16 -5.99 -10.13
C HIS A 35 18.50 -7.25 -10.68
N ALA A 36 18.81 -7.58 -11.93
CA ALA A 36 18.38 -8.84 -12.51
C ALA A 36 19.13 -9.98 -11.81
N GLU A 37 18.40 -10.95 -11.26
CA GLU A 37 18.97 -12.20 -10.78
C GLU A 37 18.73 -13.31 -11.80
N ASP A 38 19.65 -14.29 -11.83
CA ASP A 38 19.59 -15.43 -12.76
C ASP A 38 18.37 -16.33 -12.51
N LYS A 39 17.81 -16.29 -11.30
CA LYS A 39 16.62 -17.05 -10.92
C LYS A 39 15.43 -16.10 -10.74
N ASN A 40 14.47 -16.20 -11.66
CA ASN A 40 13.28 -15.39 -11.63
C ASN A 40 12.07 -16.20 -11.11
N VAL A 41 11.34 -15.63 -10.16
CA VAL A 41 10.01 -16.12 -9.76
C VAL A 41 8.97 -15.29 -10.50
N SER A 42 8.02 -15.95 -11.14
CA SER A 42 6.95 -15.29 -11.89
C SER A 42 5.64 -15.32 -11.09
N ILE A 43 4.98 -14.17 -10.99
CA ILE A 43 3.66 -14.01 -10.39
C ILE A 43 2.73 -13.45 -11.48
N GLN A 44 1.60 -14.12 -11.70
CA GLN A 44 0.61 -13.71 -12.71
C GLN A 44 -0.67 -13.20 -12.05
N LEU A 45 -1.15 -12.04 -12.51
CA LEU A 45 -2.41 -11.46 -12.09
C LEU A 45 -3.53 -11.84 -13.08
N PHE A 46 -4.71 -12.19 -12.57
CA PHE A 46 -5.90 -12.50 -13.37
C PHE A 46 -7.04 -11.53 -13.01
N PRO A 47 -7.13 -10.33 -13.62
CA PRO A 47 -8.10 -9.29 -13.25
C PRO A 47 -9.58 -9.71 -13.35
N ASP A 48 -9.88 -10.69 -14.20
CA ASP A 48 -11.25 -11.22 -14.39
C ASP A 48 -11.69 -12.14 -13.24
N LYS A 49 -10.74 -12.65 -12.44
CA LYS A 49 -11.02 -13.49 -11.27
C LYS A 49 -11.13 -12.61 -10.02
N LYS A 50 -12.36 -12.25 -9.67
CA LYS A 50 -12.66 -11.38 -8.51
C LYS A 50 -13.01 -12.19 -7.25
N TYR A 51 -12.73 -11.60 -6.09
CA TYR A 51 -13.07 -12.14 -4.78
C TYR A 51 -13.89 -11.10 -3.97
N GLN A 52 -13.65 -10.98 -2.66
CA GLN A 52 -14.35 -10.05 -1.80
C GLN A 52 -14.00 -8.57 -2.06
N ASN A 53 -14.93 -7.69 -1.72
CA ASN A 53 -14.65 -6.26 -1.62
C ASN A 53 -13.89 -5.97 -0.32
N ILE A 54 -12.89 -5.10 -0.39
CA ILE A 54 -12.17 -4.59 0.79
C ILE A 54 -12.88 -3.34 1.28
N ILE A 55 -13.53 -3.43 2.43
CA ILE A 55 -14.30 -2.31 3.01
C ILE A 55 -13.40 -1.26 3.66
N GLY A 56 -12.19 -1.64 4.10
CA GLY A 56 -11.23 -0.72 4.70
C GLY A 56 -10.26 -1.39 5.66
N PHE A 57 -9.33 -0.59 6.15
CA PHE A 57 -8.34 -0.98 7.16
C PHE A 57 -8.28 0.10 8.24
N GLY A 58 -7.95 -0.31 9.46
CA GLY A 58 -7.58 0.64 10.51
C GLY A 58 -7.44 0.01 11.88
N GLY A 59 -7.99 0.65 12.91
CA GLY A 59 -7.71 0.32 14.31
C GLY A 59 -8.90 0.52 15.25
N ALA A 60 -8.67 0.30 16.54
CA ALA A 60 -9.69 0.45 17.57
C ALA A 60 -9.59 1.82 18.27
N PHE A 61 -10.74 2.45 18.48
CA PHE A 61 -10.93 3.61 19.33
C PHE A 61 -11.39 3.14 20.70
N THR A 62 -10.41 2.85 21.55
CA THR A 62 -10.64 2.45 22.95
C THR A 62 -10.59 3.67 23.87
N GLU A 63 -11.23 3.58 25.03
CA GLU A 63 -11.10 4.60 26.08
C GLU A 63 -9.63 4.90 26.43
N SER A 64 -8.79 3.85 26.52
CA SER A 64 -7.35 3.98 26.79
C SER A 64 -6.64 4.81 25.71
N SER A 65 -6.94 4.56 24.43
CA SER A 65 -6.39 5.33 23.31
C SER A 65 -6.86 6.78 23.36
N ALA A 66 -8.15 7.03 23.64
CA ALA A 66 -8.70 8.37 23.75
C ALA A 66 -8.11 9.15 24.94
N PHE A 67 -7.95 8.50 26.09
CA PHE A 67 -7.36 9.07 27.29
C PHE A 67 -5.91 9.51 27.07
N LEU A 68 -5.09 8.65 26.45
CA LEU A 68 -3.70 9.00 26.10
C LEU A 68 -3.65 10.13 25.08
N LEU A 69 -4.48 10.08 24.05
CA LEU A 69 -4.54 11.10 23.01
C LEU A 69 -4.98 12.47 23.58
N ASN A 70 -5.84 12.48 24.61
CA ASN A 70 -6.29 13.70 25.26
C ASN A 70 -5.20 14.37 26.13
N LYS A 71 -4.21 13.61 26.61
CA LYS A 71 -3.07 14.15 27.38
C LYS A 71 -2.04 14.90 26.54
N LEU A 72 -2.13 14.79 25.21
CA LEU A 72 -1.22 15.46 24.29
C LEU A 72 -1.66 16.90 23.99
N SER A 73 -0.71 17.74 23.61
CA SER A 73 -1.00 19.07 23.05
C SER A 73 -1.85 18.94 21.78
N ASN A 74 -2.55 20.02 21.41
CA ASN A 74 -3.39 20.04 20.21
C ASN A 74 -2.57 19.73 18.94
N GLU A 75 -1.33 20.23 18.87
CA GLU A 75 -0.43 19.99 17.74
C GLU A 75 -0.05 18.51 17.64
N LYS A 76 0.33 17.89 18.76
CA LYS A 76 0.70 16.46 18.80
C LYS A 76 -0.49 15.56 18.53
N ARG A 77 -1.66 15.92 19.04
CA ARG A 77 -2.91 15.22 18.73
C ARG A 77 -3.23 15.25 17.24
N LYS A 78 -3.12 16.43 16.61
CA LYS A 78 -3.31 16.57 15.16
C LYS A 78 -2.30 15.73 14.37
N GLN A 79 -1.02 15.74 14.75
CA GLN A 79 0.01 14.92 14.11
C GLN A 79 -0.37 13.42 14.10
N ILE A 80 -0.91 12.90 15.20
CA ILE A 80 -1.33 11.50 15.28
C ILE A 80 -2.55 11.23 14.40
N ILE A 81 -3.56 12.10 14.44
CA ILE A 81 -4.76 11.96 13.61
C ILE A 81 -4.39 12.00 12.12
N ASP A 82 -3.55 12.95 11.69
CA ASP A 82 -3.09 13.04 10.31
C ASP A 82 -2.23 11.84 9.92
N ALA A 83 -1.42 11.30 10.82
CA ALA A 83 -0.61 10.11 10.56
C ALA A 83 -1.47 8.85 10.34
N TYR A 84 -2.58 8.68 11.06
CA TYR A 84 -3.47 7.52 10.86
C TYR A 84 -4.50 7.73 9.75
N PHE A 85 -5.16 8.89 9.71
CA PHE A 85 -6.36 9.13 8.89
C PHE A 85 -6.13 10.14 7.76
N GLY A 86 -5.02 10.89 7.77
CA GLY A 86 -4.71 11.84 6.72
C GLY A 86 -4.34 11.15 5.40
N SER A 87 -4.59 11.81 4.27
CA SER A 87 -4.29 11.31 2.92
C SER A 87 -2.80 11.06 2.68
N ASN A 88 -1.94 11.77 3.43
CA ASN A 88 -0.48 11.63 3.37
C ASN A 88 0.07 10.70 4.46
N GLY A 89 -0.81 10.12 5.29
CA GLY A 89 -0.48 9.17 6.35
C GLY A 89 -0.83 7.73 5.96
N ALA A 90 -1.23 6.93 6.93
CA ALA A 90 -1.66 5.54 6.73
C ALA A 90 -3.04 5.41 6.07
N ALA A 91 -3.80 6.53 5.96
CA ALA A 91 -5.12 6.60 5.34
C ALA A 91 -6.10 5.51 5.83
N TYR A 92 -6.14 5.27 7.14
CA TYR A 92 -7.11 4.39 7.78
C TYR A 92 -8.53 4.82 7.40
N SER A 93 -9.34 3.86 6.98
CA SER A 93 -10.71 4.08 6.49
C SER A 93 -11.76 3.30 7.29
N LEU A 94 -11.33 2.49 8.25
CA LEU A 94 -12.21 1.68 9.09
C LEU A 94 -11.75 1.73 10.55
N THR A 95 -12.70 1.94 11.47
CA THR A 95 -12.41 1.96 12.91
C THR A 95 -13.42 1.12 13.68
N ARG A 96 -12.97 0.55 14.80
CA ARG A 96 -13.81 -0.19 15.74
C ARG A 96 -13.93 0.58 17.05
N THR A 97 -15.14 0.71 17.59
CA THR A 97 -15.38 1.28 18.93
C THR A 97 -15.87 0.18 19.89
N HIS A 98 -15.86 0.45 21.19
CA HIS A 98 -16.38 -0.39 22.27
C HIS A 98 -17.13 0.51 23.27
#